data_AF-A0A5Q3L560-F1
#
_entry.id   AF-A0A5Q3L560-F1
#
_cell.length_a   1.000
_cell.length_b   1.000
_cell.length_c   1.000
_cell.angle_alpha   90.00
_cell.angle_beta   90.00
_cell.angle_gamma   90.00
#
_symmetry.space_group_name_H-M   'P 1'
#
loop_
_entity.id
_entity.type
_entity.pdbx_description
1 polymer ?
#
loop_
_entity_poly.entity_id
_entity_poly.type
_entity_poly.pdbx_seq_one_letter_code
_entity_poly.pdbx_strand_id
1 'polypeptide(L)'
;MFTTYLLMELNLCLGVSMFSLLRSESFKRSGFNLLPVAAILCVGLLGMVSLQAQEVQLPQELKSQQRQQAHQLISDFCQSGNTLQEREELLKQMQQMSEVVGDELLDYISEELNQQLQSYRSKFREQAASFQKTIQPDQESQINSLREKVIALSDREELTEEEIKEVADPARKTLTQWLIPDRQKVLDQSSSLSSQRRELLSQGREMDQCLKAIKQSISPPKESWLNRPSFEEYLISEEELACWELLPLPSEDRETLKENVEKLKPLDYQELRALHYTNLLRGLLGLRLLRVDLKLCAASRYHSKQMNDRDYFDHISPVEGMKTPWERANKFGTTASGENIFRGLTDGIEVVEGWFDSPGHHRNMMGKHTRIGLGRSGEYFTMMLGQD
;
A
#
# COMPACT_ATOMS: atom_id res chain seq x y z
N MET A 1 9.59 -9.29 9.30
CA MET A 1 8.57 -8.66 10.17
C MET A 1 7.29 -8.23 9.43
N PHE A 2 7.27 -8.08 8.10
CA PHE A 2 6.04 -7.72 7.34
C PHE A 2 4.94 -8.81 7.28
N THR A 3 5.26 -10.08 7.56
CA THR A 3 4.34 -11.21 7.40
C THR A 3 3.33 -11.40 8.55
N THR A 4 3.51 -10.74 9.69
CA THR A 4 2.59 -10.79 10.84
C THR A 4 1.45 -9.76 10.75
N TYR A 5 1.54 -8.79 9.84
CA TYR A 5 0.67 -7.61 9.78
C TYR A 5 -0.72 -7.83 9.19
N LEU A 6 -1.00 -9.03 8.66
CA LEU A 6 -2.17 -9.26 7.81
C LEU A 6 -3.18 -10.27 8.37
N LEU A 7 -2.91 -10.77 9.59
CA LEU A 7 -3.82 -11.60 10.37
C LEU A 7 -4.85 -10.78 11.17
N MET A 8 -4.63 -9.47 11.40
CA MET A 8 -5.56 -8.63 12.17
C MET A 8 -6.61 -7.89 11.33
N GLU A 9 -6.38 -7.66 10.03
CA GLU A 9 -7.32 -6.92 9.17
C GLU A 9 -8.65 -7.66 8.91
N LEU A 10 -8.73 -8.97 9.18
CA LEU A 10 -9.95 -9.78 9.02
C LEU A 10 -10.96 -9.68 10.17
N ASN A 11 -10.56 -9.21 11.36
CA ASN A 11 -11.53 -9.04 12.46
C ASN A 11 -12.48 -7.85 12.24
N LEU A 12 -12.08 -6.85 11.43
CA LEU A 12 -12.89 -5.66 11.17
C LEU A 12 -13.92 -5.88 10.05
N CYS A 13 -13.58 -6.62 8.98
CA CYS A 13 -14.58 -7.00 7.96
C CYS A 13 -15.62 -8.01 8.47
N LEU A 14 -15.25 -8.93 9.37
CA LEU A 14 -16.20 -9.84 10.01
C LEU A 14 -17.04 -9.14 11.09
N GLY A 15 -16.50 -8.10 11.75
CA GLY A 15 -17.23 -7.28 12.73
C GLY A 15 -18.44 -6.55 12.15
N VAL A 16 -18.33 -6.04 10.92
CA VAL A 16 -19.44 -5.37 10.21
C VAL A 16 -20.54 -6.37 9.81
N SER A 17 -20.17 -7.62 9.47
CA SER A 17 -21.11 -8.72 9.23
C SER A 17 -21.78 -9.23 10.50
N MET A 18 -21.10 -9.19 11.65
CA MET A 18 -21.66 -9.59 12.94
C MET A 18 -22.65 -8.55 13.49
N PHE A 19 -22.39 -7.26 13.29
CA PHE A 19 -23.32 -6.17 13.66
C PHE A 19 -24.61 -6.16 12.82
N SER A 20 -24.55 -6.61 11.57
CA SER A 20 -25.74 -6.77 10.71
C SER A 20 -26.56 -8.01 11.08
N LEU A 21 -25.93 -9.09 11.55
CA LEU A 21 -26.61 -10.27 12.11
C LEU A 21 -27.39 -9.96 13.40
N LEU A 22 -26.81 -9.15 14.30
CA LEU A 22 -27.43 -8.70 15.56
C LEU A 22 -28.63 -7.75 15.36
N ARG A 23 -28.75 -7.12 14.18
CA ARG A 23 -29.90 -6.27 13.81
C ARG A 23 -31.02 -7.01 13.05
N SER A 24 -30.80 -8.28 12.67
CA SER A 24 -31.82 -9.06 11.95
C SER A 24 -33.03 -9.36 12.85
N GLU A 25 -34.25 -9.30 12.29
CA GLU A 25 -35.47 -9.67 13.02
C GLU A 25 -35.46 -11.11 13.53
N SER A 26 -34.65 -11.99 12.94
CA SER A 26 -34.48 -13.37 13.39
C SER A 26 -33.86 -13.47 14.79
N PHE A 27 -32.97 -12.54 15.17
CA PHE A 27 -32.29 -12.53 16.45
C PHE A 27 -33.16 -11.94 17.58
N LYS A 28 -34.07 -11.01 17.25
CA LYS A 28 -35.02 -10.43 18.23
C LYS A 28 -36.06 -11.45 18.74
N ARG A 29 -36.26 -12.57 18.05
CA ARG A 29 -37.21 -13.62 18.45
C ARG A 29 -36.62 -14.68 19.37
N SER A 30 -35.31 -14.73 19.58
CA SER A 30 -34.64 -15.83 20.30
C SER A 30 -34.55 -15.65 21.83
N GLY A 31 -34.97 -14.51 22.38
CA GLY A 31 -35.13 -14.33 23.83
C GLY A 31 -33.86 -14.38 24.69
N PHE A 32 -32.66 -14.39 24.10
CA PHE A 32 -31.40 -14.42 24.85
C PHE A 32 -30.97 -13.02 25.32
N ASN A 33 -30.97 -12.82 26.64
CA ASN A 33 -30.60 -11.55 27.28
C ASN A 33 -29.11 -11.58 27.70
N LEU A 34 -28.21 -11.15 26.82
CA LEU A 34 -26.75 -11.14 27.05
C LEU A 34 -26.20 -9.84 27.68
N LEU A 35 -27.08 -8.90 28.06
CA LEU A 35 -26.68 -7.61 28.62
C LEU A 35 -25.79 -7.64 29.88
N PRO A 36 -25.85 -8.64 30.81
CA PRO A 36 -25.01 -8.60 32.00
C PRO A 36 -23.56 -9.07 31.76
N VAL A 37 -23.30 -9.87 30.71
CA VAL A 37 -21.97 -10.45 30.46
C VAL A 37 -21.11 -9.51 29.60
N ALA A 38 -21.71 -8.73 28.71
CA ALA A 38 -20.99 -7.73 27.92
C ALA A 38 -20.58 -6.48 28.75
N ALA A 39 -21.39 -6.10 29.75
CA ALA A 39 -21.11 -4.91 30.56
C ALA A 39 -19.95 -5.12 31.57
N ILE A 40 -19.75 -6.34 32.07
CA ILE A 40 -18.65 -6.66 33.01
C ILE A 40 -17.31 -6.81 32.28
N LEU A 41 -17.31 -7.19 30.99
CA LEU A 41 -16.12 -7.16 30.14
C LEU A 41 -15.74 -5.74 29.66
N CYS A 42 -16.70 -4.80 29.59
CA CYS A 42 -16.43 -3.43 29.12
C CYS A 42 -15.97 -2.46 30.22
N VAL A 43 -16.23 -2.72 31.50
CA VAL A 43 -15.86 -1.80 32.61
C VAL A 43 -14.56 -2.22 33.32
N GLY A 44 -14.15 -3.49 33.21
CA GLY A 44 -12.88 -3.99 33.76
C GLY A 44 -11.63 -3.75 32.90
N LEU A 45 -11.78 -3.20 31.68
CA LEU A 45 -10.68 -2.98 30.72
C LEU A 45 -10.35 -1.49 30.50
N LEU A 46 -10.96 -0.58 31.25
CA LEU A 46 -10.73 0.88 31.17
C LEU A 46 -9.84 1.45 32.28
N GLY A 47 -9.16 0.59 33.05
CA GLY A 47 -8.20 1.01 34.07
C GLY A 47 -6.98 0.11 34.07
N MET A 48 -5.84 0.67 33.66
CA MET A 48 -4.49 0.06 33.75
C MET A 48 -4.17 -1.04 32.74
N VAL A 49 -4.09 -0.68 31.46
CA VAL A 49 -2.98 -1.18 30.65
C VAL A 49 -1.95 -0.07 30.64
N SER A 50 -1.01 -0.10 31.60
CA SER A 50 0.28 0.53 31.35
C SER A 50 0.82 -0.17 30.10
N LEU A 51 0.99 0.58 29.01
CA LEU A 51 1.76 0.10 27.87
C LEU A 51 3.13 -0.34 28.41
N GLN A 52 3.34 -1.64 28.57
CA GLN A 52 4.70 -2.14 28.55
C GLN A 52 5.11 -2.06 27.08
N ALA A 53 5.89 -1.02 26.76
CA ALA A 53 6.57 -0.92 25.48
C ALA A 53 7.24 -2.27 25.20
N GLN A 54 7.00 -2.81 24.01
CA GLN A 54 7.67 -4.01 23.56
C GLN A 54 9.18 -3.74 23.61
N GLU A 55 9.96 -4.54 24.36
CA GLU A 55 11.39 -4.30 24.51
C GLU A 55 12.10 -4.41 23.15
N VAL A 56 12.84 -3.37 22.76
CA VAL A 56 13.68 -3.38 21.55
C VAL A 56 14.65 -4.55 21.61
N GLN A 57 14.65 -5.40 20.57
CA GLN A 57 15.51 -6.58 20.52
C GLN A 57 16.94 -6.20 20.13
N LEU A 58 17.75 -5.93 21.15
CA LEU A 58 19.14 -5.54 20.93
C LEU A 58 20.02 -6.72 20.44
N PRO A 59 20.98 -6.46 19.52
CA PRO A 59 21.89 -7.46 18.97
C PRO A 59 22.59 -8.31 20.01
N GLN A 60 22.74 -9.61 19.74
CA GLN A 60 23.34 -10.54 20.68
C GLN A 60 24.83 -10.25 20.94
N GLU A 61 25.53 -9.60 20.01
CA GLU A 61 26.96 -9.29 20.14
C GLU A 61 27.26 -8.14 21.13
N LEU A 62 26.23 -7.39 21.57
CA LEU A 62 26.43 -6.29 22.51
C LEU A 62 26.83 -6.79 23.90
N LYS A 63 27.90 -6.21 24.46
CA LYS A 63 28.28 -6.44 25.85
C LYS A 63 27.19 -5.93 26.80
N SER A 64 27.10 -6.50 28.00
CA SER A 64 26.09 -6.16 29.01
C SER A 64 25.97 -4.65 29.27
N GLN A 65 27.10 -3.94 29.37
CA GLN A 65 27.14 -2.50 29.58
C GLN A 65 26.62 -1.70 28.38
N GLN A 66 26.95 -2.12 27.16
CA GLN A 66 26.43 -1.50 25.93
C GLN A 66 24.93 -1.75 25.78
N ARG A 67 24.45 -2.94 26.18
CA ARG A 67 23.02 -3.29 26.16
C ARG A 67 22.23 -2.41 27.14
N GLN A 68 22.74 -2.21 28.36
CA GLN A 68 22.12 -1.29 29.33
C GLN A 68 22.08 0.15 28.83
N GLN A 69 23.19 0.65 28.26
CA GLN A 69 23.25 2.00 27.71
C GLN A 69 22.29 2.16 26.51
N ALA A 70 22.15 1.15 25.66
CA ALA A 70 21.22 1.19 24.53
C ALA A 70 19.76 1.22 25.01
N HIS A 71 19.38 0.40 26.00
CA HIS A 71 18.04 0.46 26.60
C HIS A 71 17.75 1.82 27.24
N GLN A 72 18.73 2.45 27.89
CA GLN A 72 18.57 3.79 28.46
C GLN A 72 18.32 4.83 27.37
N LEU A 73 19.16 4.84 26.32
CA LEU A 73 19.01 5.79 25.22
C LEU A 73 17.66 5.60 24.51
N ILE A 74 17.18 4.36 24.36
CA ILE A 74 15.86 4.05 23.76
C ILE A 74 14.75 4.56 24.66
N SER A 75 14.84 4.32 25.96
CA SER A 75 13.89 4.86 26.95
C SER A 75 13.85 6.38 26.90
N ASP A 76 15.00 7.05 26.84
CA ASP A 76 15.11 8.51 26.77
C ASP A 76 14.55 9.04 25.44
N PHE A 77 14.70 8.28 24.36
CA PHE A 77 14.08 8.59 23.07
C PHE A 77 12.54 8.51 23.17
N CYS A 78 11.99 7.43 23.73
CA CYS A 78 10.55 7.15 23.80
C CYS A 78 9.78 7.97 24.84
N GLN A 79 10.37 8.23 26.02
CA GLN A 79 9.68 8.94 27.13
C GLN A 79 9.51 10.43 26.87
N SER A 80 9.96 10.91 25.73
CA SER A 80 10.28 12.30 25.61
C SER A 80 9.27 13.09 24.80
N GLY A 81 8.76 14.15 25.43
CA GLY A 81 8.50 15.40 24.73
C GLY A 81 9.78 16.12 24.29
N ASN A 82 10.86 15.39 23.99
CA ASN A 82 12.17 15.96 23.66
C ASN A 82 12.05 16.70 22.34
N THR A 83 12.74 17.83 22.29
CA THR A 83 12.91 18.59 21.06
C THR A 83 13.61 17.74 20.00
N LEU A 84 13.41 18.07 18.74
CA LEU A 84 14.05 17.37 17.62
C LEU A 84 15.57 17.22 17.80
N GLN A 85 16.20 18.27 18.34
CA GLN A 85 17.63 18.35 18.55
C GLN A 85 18.14 17.35 19.60
N GLU A 86 17.39 17.11 20.66
CA GLU A 86 17.71 16.11 21.68
C GLU A 86 17.56 14.68 21.13
N ARG A 87 16.53 14.44 20.30
CA ARG A 87 16.35 13.14 19.63
C ARG A 87 17.46 12.85 18.62
N GLU A 88 17.90 13.86 17.85
CA GLU A 88 19.07 13.75 16.96
C GLU A 88 20.35 13.40 17.73
N GLU A 89 20.55 13.99 18.90
CA GLU A 89 21.74 13.74 19.72
C GLU A 89 21.71 12.33 20.35
N LEU A 90 20.56 11.87 20.82
CA LEU A 90 20.37 10.49 21.29
C LEU A 90 20.66 9.48 20.16
N LEU A 91 20.20 9.76 18.93
CA LEU A 91 20.49 8.92 17.76
C LEU A 91 21.99 8.85 17.45
N LYS A 92 22.71 9.98 17.50
CA LYS A 92 24.16 10.01 17.33
C LYS A 92 24.89 9.18 18.40
N GLN A 93 24.46 9.27 19.66
CA GLN A 93 25.04 8.50 20.75
C GLN A 93 24.83 7.00 20.55
N MET A 94 23.64 6.58 20.11
CA MET A 94 23.37 5.18 19.78
C MET A 94 24.20 4.67 18.61
N GLN A 95 24.40 5.49 17.57
CA GLN A 95 25.25 5.14 16.42
C GLN A 95 26.71 4.91 16.81
N GLN A 96 27.24 5.74 17.72
CA GLN A 96 28.60 5.55 18.24
C GLN A 96 28.76 4.22 19.00
N MET A 97 27.66 3.62 19.45
CA MET A 97 27.69 2.32 20.12
C MET A 97 27.68 1.14 19.14
N SER A 98 26.83 1.19 18.10
CA SER A 98 26.77 0.18 17.03
C SER A 98 25.80 0.61 15.92
N GLU A 99 26.18 0.40 14.64
CA GLU A 99 25.29 0.61 13.49
C GLU A 99 23.99 -0.21 13.60
N VAL A 100 24.05 -1.41 14.21
CA VAL A 100 22.90 -2.32 14.34
C VAL A 100 21.88 -1.83 15.37
N VAL A 101 22.33 -1.09 16.41
CA VAL A 101 21.42 -0.51 17.42
C VAL A 101 20.56 0.62 16.82
N GLY A 102 21.10 1.36 15.85
CA GLY A 102 20.34 2.38 15.11
C GLY A 102 19.20 1.78 14.28
N ASP A 103 19.45 0.64 13.63
CA ASP A 103 18.43 -0.07 12.85
C ASP A 103 17.28 -0.62 13.71
N GLU A 104 17.57 -1.25 14.84
CA GLU A 104 16.55 -1.82 15.74
C GLU A 104 15.66 -0.75 16.38
N LEU A 105 16.21 0.42 16.70
CA LEU A 105 15.40 1.55 17.17
C LEU A 105 14.50 2.10 16.05
N LEU A 106 15.00 2.20 14.83
CA LEU A 106 14.17 2.64 13.71
C LEU A 106 12.99 1.70 13.46
N ASP A 107 13.21 0.39 13.61
CA ASP A 107 12.15 -0.61 13.56
C ASP A 107 11.13 -0.39 14.70
N TYR A 108 11.58 -0.14 15.92
CA TYR A 108 10.71 0.21 17.06
C TYR A 108 9.89 1.49 16.83
N ILE A 109 10.52 2.59 16.38
CA ILE A 109 9.85 3.86 16.07
C ILE A 109 8.81 3.64 14.97
N SER A 110 9.16 2.84 13.97
CA SER A 110 8.25 2.47 12.89
C SER A 110 7.06 1.66 13.43
N GLU A 111 7.27 0.74 14.36
CA GLU A 111 6.20 -0.04 15.00
C GLU A 111 5.22 0.82 15.81
N GLU A 112 5.71 1.78 16.60
CA GLU A 112 4.87 2.68 17.38
C GLU A 112 4.01 3.59 16.48
N LEU A 113 4.63 4.18 15.46
CA LEU A 113 3.94 4.99 14.44
C LEU A 113 2.90 4.14 13.68
N ASN A 114 3.20 2.86 13.44
CA ASN A 114 2.31 1.95 12.74
C ASN A 114 1.00 1.70 13.49
N GLN A 115 1.00 1.61 14.82
CA GLN A 115 -0.24 1.41 15.58
C GLN A 115 -1.18 2.62 15.47
N GLN A 116 -0.62 3.82 15.59
CA GLN A 116 -1.37 5.07 15.45
C GLN A 116 -1.89 5.24 14.01
N LEU A 117 -1.06 4.89 13.03
CA LEU A 117 -1.40 4.88 11.62
C LEU A 117 -2.54 3.90 11.31
N GLN A 118 -2.53 2.70 11.87
CA GLN A 118 -3.60 1.71 11.68
C GLN A 118 -4.94 2.23 12.21
N SER A 119 -4.94 2.78 13.43
CA SER A 119 -6.12 3.41 14.03
C SER A 119 -6.66 4.54 13.15
N TYR A 120 -5.77 5.40 12.65
CA TYR A 120 -6.10 6.49 11.75
C TYR A 120 -6.70 5.99 10.43
N ARG A 121 -6.05 5.03 9.75
CA ARG A 121 -6.51 4.46 8.47
C ARG A 121 -7.90 3.84 8.60
N SER A 122 -8.18 3.15 9.72
CA SER A 122 -9.51 2.60 9.99
C SER A 122 -10.58 3.69 10.06
N LYS A 123 -10.32 4.76 10.82
CA LYS A 123 -11.26 5.89 10.95
C LYS A 123 -11.41 6.67 9.65
N PHE A 124 -10.32 6.84 8.91
CA PHE A 124 -10.36 7.50 7.60
C PHE A 124 -11.24 6.70 6.65
N ARG A 125 -11.07 5.37 6.54
CA ARG A 125 -11.91 4.51 5.70
C ARG A 125 -13.39 4.55 6.11
N GLU A 126 -13.67 4.50 7.41
CA GLU A 126 -15.05 4.63 7.92
C GLU A 126 -15.68 5.97 7.52
N GLN A 127 -14.94 7.07 7.69
CA GLN A 127 -15.39 8.39 7.26
C GLN A 127 -15.54 8.47 5.74
N ALA A 128 -14.59 7.95 4.97
CA ALA A 128 -14.62 7.98 3.51
C ALA A 128 -15.83 7.21 2.94
N ALA A 129 -16.24 6.12 3.60
CA ALA A 129 -17.41 5.35 3.20
C ALA A 129 -18.70 6.20 3.18
N SER A 130 -18.81 7.24 4.02
CA SER A 130 -19.97 8.15 3.99
C SER A 130 -19.99 9.07 2.75
N PHE A 131 -18.92 9.10 1.97
CA PHE A 131 -18.79 9.86 0.73
C PHE A 131 -18.84 8.99 -0.53
N GLN A 132 -19.03 7.67 -0.37
CA GLN A 132 -19.07 6.74 -1.48
C GLN A 132 -20.05 7.23 -2.55
N LYS A 133 -19.57 7.27 -3.80
CA LYS A 133 -20.34 7.74 -4.94
C LYS A 133 -21.28 6.63 -5.43
N THR A 134 -22.36 7.03 -6.08
CA THR A 134 -23.27 6.11 -6.77
C THR A 134 -23.48 6.62 -8.19
N ILE A 135 -23.48 5.70 -9.15
CA ILE A 135 -23.72 6.04 -10.56
C ILE A 135 -25.22 6.29 -10.72
N GLN A 136 -25.58 7.51 -11.12
CA GLN A 136 -26.96 7.86 -11.45
C GLN A 136 -27.31 7.43 -12.89
N PRO A 137 -28.55 7.01 -13.19
CA PRO A 137 -28.93 6.54 -14.52
C PRO A 137 -28.68 7.54 -15.66
N ASP A 138 -28.80 8.83 -15.39
CA ASP A 138 -28.54 9.91 -16.35
C ASP A 138 -27.04 10.17 -16.59
N GLN A 139 -26.18 9.78 -15.64
CA GLN A 139 -24.73 9.89 -15.75
C GLN A 139 -24.07 8.68 -16.43
N GLU A 140 -24.74 7.52 -16.46
CA GLU A 140 -24.17 6.27 -16.95
C GLU A 140 -23.67 6.35 -18.40
N SER A 141 -24.45 6.97 -19.28
CA SER A 141 -24.07 7.19 -20.69
C SER A 141 -22.82 8.07 -20.83
N GLN A 142 -22.70 9.12 -20.01
CA GLN A 142 -21.54 10.00 -20.01
C GLN A 142 -20.28 9.29 -19.50
N ILE A 143 -20.41 8.52 -18.42
CA ILE A 143 -19.33 7.69 -17.86
C ILE A 143 -18.84 6.70 -18.91
N ASN A 144 -19.75 5.98 -19.57
CA ASN A 144 -19.38 5.01 -20.60
C ASN A 144 -18.69 5.69 -21.79
N SER A 145 -19.16 6.85 -22.23
CA SER A 145 -18.49 7.62 -23.29
C SER A 145 -17.06 8.03 -22.91
N LEU A 146 -16.82 8.43 -21.65
CA LEU A 146 -15.46 8.76 -21.18
C LEU A 146 -14.56 7.53 -21.14
N ARG A 147 -15.08 6.39 -20.65
CA ARG A 147 -14.36 5.11 -20.62
C ARG A 147 -13.97 4.64 -22.01
N GLU A 148 -14.91 4.70 -22.95
CA GLU A 148 -14.68 4.33 -24.36
C GLU A 148 -13.59 5.18 -25.00
N LYS A 149 -13.56 6.49 -24.73
CA LYS A 149 -12.50 7.38 -25.23
C LYS A 149 -11.11 6.93 -24.78
N VAL A 150 -10.96 6.61 -23.49
CA VAL A 150 -9.67 6.15 -22.93
C VAL A 150 -9.29 4.80 -23.55
N ILE A 151 -10.21 3.84 -23.57
CA ILE A 151 -9.95 2.48 -24.07
C ILE A 151 -9.60 2.50 -25.56
N ALA A 152 -10.30 3.29 -26.37
CA ALA A 152 -10.10 3.36 -27.82
C ALA A 152 -8.68 3.84 -28.20
N LEU A 153 -7.99 4.59 -27.34
CA LEU A 153 -6.58 4.95 -27.57
C LEU A 153 -5.68 3.71 -27.64
N SER A 154 -6.01 2.67 -26.88
CA SER A 154 -5.20 1.46 -26.81
C SER A 154 -5.27 0.62 -28.09
N ASP A 155 -6.31 0.80 -28.90
CA ASP A 155 -6.48 0.12 -30.18
C ASP A 155 -5.75 0.84 -31.33
N ARG A 156 -5.16 2.03 -31.08
CA ARG A 156 -4.46 2.79 -32.11
C ARG A 156 -3.09 2.21 -32.39
N GLU A 157 -2.78 2.02 -33.67
CA GLU A 157 -1.48 1.51 -34.13
C GLU A 157 -0.33 2.44 -33.72
N GLU A 158 -0.52 3.76 -33.85
CA GLU A 158 0.44 4.82 -33.50
C GLU A 158 -0.13 5.74 -32.40
N LEU A 159 -0.36 5.20 -31.20
CA LEU A 159 -0.68 6.01 -30.01
C LEU A 159 0.53 6.86 -29.58
N THR A 160 0.33 8.16 -29.33
CA THR A 160 1.38 9.07 -28.79
C THR A 160 1.12 9.46 -27.34
N GLU A 161 2.14 9.99 -26.65
CA GLU A 161 1.99 10.54 -25.30
C GLU A 161 1.07 11.76 -25.26
N GLU A 162 1.12 12.62 -26.28
CA GLU A 162 0.25 13.78 -26.40
C GLU A 162 -1.22 13.37 -26.44
N GLU A 163 -1.55 12.30 -27.14
CA GLU A 163 -2.94 11.80 -27.22
C GLU A 163 -3.42 11.25 -25.88
N ILE A 164 -2.55 10.60 -25.10
CA ILE A 164 -2.86 10.19 -23.73
C ILE A 164 -3.14 11.44 -22.88
N LYS A 165 -2.28 12.45 -22.94
CA LYS A 165 -2.41 13.70 -22.17
C LYS A 165 -3.64 14.52 -22.55
N GLU A 166 -4.03 14.54 -23.82
CA GLU A 166 -5.15 15.34 -24.32
C GLU A 166 -6.50 14.63 -24.21
N VAL A 167 -6.52 13.29 -24.23
CA VAL A 167 -7.76 12.51 -24.24
C VAL A 167 -7.93 11.67 -22.99
N ALA A 168 -6.94 10.85 -22.64
CA ALA A 168 -7.06 9.92 -21.52
C ALA A 168 -7.09 10.64 -20.18
N ASP A 169 -6.16 11.57 -19.96
CA ASP A 169 -6.01 12.27 -18.68
C ASP A 169 -7.24 13.11 -18.30
N PRO A 170 -7.81 13.95 -19.19
CA PRO A 170 -9.02 14.69 -18.85
C PRO A 170 -10.20 13.76 -18.57
N ALA A 171 -10.36 12.69 -19.36
CA ALA A 171 -11.44 11.72 -19.16
C ALA A 171 -11.29 10.98 -17.82
N ARG A 172 -10.08 10.49 -17.50
CA ARG A 172 -9.76 9.85 -16.23
C ARG A 172 -9.96 10.79 -15.05
N LYS A 173 -9.57 12.06 -15.17
CA LYS A 173 -9.79 13.09 -14.15
C LYS A 173 -11.28 13.31 -13.89
N THR A 174 -12.10 13.43 -14.94
CA THR A 174 -13.55 13.56 -14.80
C THR A 174 -14.17 12.32 -14.15
N LEU A 175 -13.79 11.12 -14.59
CA LEU A 175 -14.25 9.86 -13.98
C LEU A 175 -13.88 9.79 -12.49
N THR A 176 -12.65 10.15 -12.14
CA THR A 176 -12.16 10.17 -10.75
C THR A 176 -13.01 11.13 -9.90
N GLN A 177 -13.27 12.35 -10.38
CA GLN A 177 -14.10 13.33 -9.67
C GLN A 177 -15.55 12.86 -9.45
N TRP A 178 -16.10 12.10 -10.38
CA TRP A 178 -17.48 11.63 -10.32
C TRP A 178 -17.63 10.37 -9.46
N LEU A 179 -16.64 9.47 -9.51
CA LEU A 179 -16.76 8.11 -8.97
C LEU A 179 -15.95 7.88 -7.70
N ILE A 180 -14.92 8.68 -7.44
CA ILE A 180 -14.06 8.54 -6.26
C ILE A 180 -14.38 9.66 -5.26
N PRO A 181 -14.51 9.34 -3.95
CA PRO A 181 -14.60 10.36 -2.91
C PRO A 181 -13.40 11.32 -2.93
N ASP A 182 -13.68 12.59 -2.66
CA ASP A 182 -12.62 13.60 -2.55
C ASP A 182 -11.97 13.51 -1.18
N ARG A 183 -10.67 13.19 -1.15
CA ARG A 183 -9.88 13.04 0.07
C ARG A 183 -9.98 14.24 1.00
N GLN A 184 -9.90 15.46 0.46
CA GLN A 184 -9.92 16.67 1.29
C GLN A 184 -11.28 16.87 1.95
N LYS A 185 -12.38 16.62 1.22
CA LYS A 185 -13.73 16.66 1.80
C LYS A 185 -13.93 15.62 2.92
N VAL A 186 -13.33 14.44 2.81
CA VAL A 186 -13.33 13.42 3.87
C VAL A 186 -12.67 13.96 5.14
N LEU A 187 -11.50 14.60 5.00
CA LEU A 187 -10.76 15.19 6.12
C LEU A 187 -11.51 16.37 6.76
N ASP A 188 -12.08 17.25 5.94
CA ASP A 188 -12.75 18.48 6.38
C ASP A 188 -14.01 18.20 7.22
N GLN A 189 -14.67 17.04 7.03
CA GLN A 189 -15.87 16.69 7.77
C GLN A 189 -15.63 16.08 9.16
N SER A 190 -14.38 15.78 9.53
CA SER A 190 -14.06 15.21 10.83
C SER A 190 -12.91 15.95 11.51
N SER A 191 -13.25 16.79 12.50
CA SER A 191 -12.28 17.51 13.32
C SER A 191 -11.38 16.57 14.13
N SER A 192 -11.93 15.44 14.59
CA SER A 192 -11.16 14.39 15.28
C SER A 192 -10.15 13.73 14.35
N LEU A 193 -10.57 13.34 13.13
CA LEU A 193 -9.68 12.74 12.13
C LEU A 193 -8.58 13.72 11.71
N SER A 194 -8.95 14.98 11.47
CA SER A 194 -8.00 16.06 11.14
C SER A 194 -6.97 16.29 12.25
N SER A 195 -7.38 16.22 13.51
CA SER A 195 -6.44 16.33 14.64
C SER A 195 -5.50 15.13 14.72
N GLN A 196 -6.01 13.91 14.58
CA GLN A 196 -5.18 12.70 14.57
C GLN A 196 -4.19 12.70 13.38
N ARG A 197 -4.62 13.17 12.20
CA ARG A 197 -3.75 13.34 11.04
C ARG A 197 -2.60 14.30 11.31
N ARG A 198 -2.87 15.46 11.95
CA ARG A 198 -1.83 16.44 12.30
C ARG A 198 -0.78 15.87 13.25
N GLU A 199 -1.22 15.10 14.23
CA GLU A 199 -0.34 14.42 15.18
C GLU A 199 0.56 13.39 14.48
N LEU A 200 -0.03 12.53 13.65
CA LEU A 200 0.72 11.57 12.82
C LEU A 200 1.74 12.25 11.92
N LEU A 201 1.37 13.35 11.26
CA LEU A 201 2.30 14.09 10.41
C LEU A 201 3.42 14.74 11.21
N SER A 202 3.18 15.16 12.46
CA SER A 202 4.25 15.66 13.33
C SER A 202 5.26 14.56 13.60
N GLN A 203 4.79 13.41 14.10
CA GLN A 203 5.65 12.27 14.40
C GLN A 203 6.35 11.72 13.15
N GLY A 204 5.65 11.67 12.01
CA GLY A 204 6.21 11.23 10.75
C GLY A 204 7.32 12.14 10.22
N ARG A 205 7.16 13.47 10.33
CA ARG A 205 8.24 14.41 9.98
C ARG A 205 9.46 14.26 10.89
N GLU A 206 9.23 14.02 12.18
CA GLU A 206 10.32 13.73 13.12
C GLU A 206 11.06 12.45 12.71
N MET A 207 10.34 11.39 12.35
CA MET A 207 10.93 10.15 11.83
C MET A 207 11.73 10.39 10.55
N ASP A 208 11.19 11.14 9.58
CA ASP A 208 11.90 11.45 8.32
C ASP A 208 13.21 12.21 8.57
N GLN A 209 13.22 13.13 9.55
CA GLN A 209 14.42 13.86 9.97
C GLN A 209 15.44 12.93 10.62
N CYS A 210 14.98 12.02 11.50
CA CYS A 210 15.83 10.97 12.08
C CYS A 210 16.45 10.09 10.98
N LEU A 211 15.66 9.65 10.00
CA LEU A 211 16.12 8.86 8.86
C LEU A 211 17.15 9.60 8.02
N LYS A 212 16.94 10.90 7.78
CA LYS A 212 17.89 11.74 7.05
C LYS A 212 19.22 11.84 7.79
N ALA A 213 19.20 12.06 9.10
CA ALA A 213 20.41 12.10 9.92
C ALA A 213 21.17 10.76 9.88
N ILE A 214 20.45 9.64 9.93
CA ILE A 214 21.01 8.29 9.85
C ILE A 214 21.65 8.01 8.50
N LYS A 215 20.99 8.38 7.39
CA LYS A 215 21.58 8.26 6.04
C LYS A 215 22.92 9.00 5.88
N GLN A 216 23.11 10.08 6.64
CA GLN A 216 24.33 10.89 6.59
C GLN A 216 25.46 10.33 7.45
N SER A 217 25.14 9.48 8.43
CA SER A 217 26.11 8.95 9.39
C SER A 217 26.46 7.48 9.18
N ILE A 218 25.66 6.72 8.43
CA ILE A 218 25.90 5.31 8.07
C ILE A 218 26.35 5.22 6.60
N SER A 219 27.41 4.44 6.33
CA SER A 219 27.92 4.21 4.97
C SER A 219 28.23 2.73 4.70
N PRO A 220 27.49 2.05 3.80
CA PRO A 220 26.27 2.50 3.12
C PRO A 220 25.01 2.28 3.98
N PRO A 221 23.99 3.16 3.89
CA PRO A 221 22.69 2.89 4.49
C PRO A 221 22.03 1.67 3.82
N LYS A 222 21.20 0.95 4.56
CA LYS A 222 20.34 -0.13 4.00
C LYS A 222 19.54 0.41 2.79
N GLU A 223 19.53 -0.34 1.70
CA GLU A 223 18.92 0.08 0.41
C GLU A 223 17.43 0.44 0.55
N SER A 224 16.70 -0.25 1.43
CA SER A 224 15.29 0.00 1.74
C SER A 224 14.99 1.42 2.24
N TRP A 225 15.98 2.13 2.79
CA TRP A 225 15.80 3.50 3.27
C TRP A 225 16.04 4.55 2.19
N LEU A 226 16.90 4.27 1.21
CA LEU A 226 17.42 5.28 0.28
C LEU A 226 16.31 5.95 -0.51
N ASN A 227 15.26 5.19 -0.84
CA ASN A 227 14.20 5.60 -1.76
C ASN A 227 12.79 5.51 -1.14
N ARG A 228 12.67 5.79 0.17
CA ARG A 228 11.36 5.93 0.82
C ARG A 228 10.80 7.34 0.55
N PRO A 229 9.52 7.50 0.18
CA PRO A 229 8.88 8.81 0.18
C PRO A 229 8.86 9.38 1.62
N SER A 230 8.64 10.69 1.76
CA SER A 230 8.35 11.25 3.08
C SER A 230 7.11 10.60 3.69
N PHE A 231 7.00 10.60 5.01
CA PHE A 231 5.82 10.09 5.69
C PHE A 231 4.54 10.82 5.25
N GLU A 232 4.63 12.11 4.94
CA GLU A 232 3.50 12.89 4.45
C GLU A 232 3.02 12.41 3.08
N GLU A 233 3.93 12.22 2.12
CA GLU A 233 3.62 11.67 0.80
C GLU A 233 3.01 10.26 0.92
N TYR A 234 3.61 9.42 1.76
CA TYR A 234 3.07 8.09 2.08
C TYR A 234 1.64 8.18 2.62
N LEU A 235 1.40 9.03 3.62
CA LEU A 235 0.08 9.15 4.25
C LEU A 235 -0.98 9.67 3.27
N ILE A 236 -0.63 10.68 2.46
CA ILE A 236 -1.51 11.19 1.40
C ILE A 236 -1.88 10.04 0.45
N SER A 237 -0.89 9.29 0.00
CA SER A 237 -1.10 8.20 -0.95
C SER A 237 -1.98 7.08 -0.36
N GLU A 238 -1.87 6.79 0.93
CA GLU A 238 -2.75 5.84 1.61
C GLU A 238 -4.19 6.33 1.77
N GLU A 239 -4.37 7.61 2.08
CA GLU A 239 -5.69 8.24 2.14
C GLU A 239 -6.36 8.24 0.74
N GLU A 240 -5.60 8.54 -0.31
CA GLU A 240 -6.08 8.49 -1.69
C GLU A 240 -6.50 7.07 -2.08
N LEU A 241 -5.65 6.07 -1.82
CA LEU A 241 -5.97 4.68 -2.12
C LEU A 241 -7.24 4.21 -1.40
N ALA A 242 -7.43 4.62 -0.13
CA ALA A 242 -8.65 4.34 0.62
C ALA A 242 -9.90 4.98 -0.01
N CYS A 243 -9.78 6.17 -0.63
CA CYS A 243 -10.86 6.73 -1.43
C CYS A 243 -11.10 5.92 -2.72
N TRP A 244 -10.04 5.50 -3.40
CA TRP A 244 -10.14 4.67 -4.61
C TRP A 244 -10.81 3.31 -4.37
N GLU A 245 -10.58 2.69 -3.21
CA GLU A 245 -11.24 1.44 -2.78
C GLU A 245 -12.78 1.56 -2.73
N LEU A 246 -13.33 2.78 -2.68
CA LEU A 246 -14.78 3.05 -2.65
C LEU A 246 -15.41 3.18 -4.04
N LEU A 247 -14.62 3.02 -5.10
CA LEU A 247 -15.10 3.01 -6.48
C LEU A 247 -16.33 2.11 -6.67
N PRO A 248 -17.42 2.58 -7.31
CA PRO A 248 -18.58 1.76 -7.62
C PRO A 248 -18.24 0.68 -8.65
N LEU A 249 -18.05 -0.55 -8.17
CA LEU A 249 -17.71 -1.72 -8.98
C LEU A 249 -18.91 -2.69 -9.12
N PRO A 250 -19.01 -3.46 -10.22
CA PRO A 250 -19.89 -4.62 -10.32
C PRO A 250 -19.60 -5.67 -9.23
N SER A 251 -20.59 -6.54 -8.94
CA SER A 251 -20.46 -7.61 -7.93
C SER A 251 -19.24 -8.50 -8.16
N GLU A 252 -19.02 -8.89 -9.40
CA GLU A 252 -17.98 -9.86 -9.77
C GLU A 252 -16.58 -9.24 -9.67
N ASP A 253 -16.46 -7.93 -9.91
CA ASP A 253 -15.20 -7.20 -9.75
C ASP A 253 -14.89 -6.95 -8.27
N ARG A 254 -15.91 -6.72 -7.42
CA ARG A 254 -15.74 -6.68 -5.96
C ARG A 254 -15.25 -8.03 -5.40
N GLU A 255 -15.79 -9.14 -5.93
CA GLU A 255 -15.33 -10.48 -5.55
C GLU A 255 -13.87 -10.70 -5.97
N THR A 256 -13.51 -10.33 -7.19
CA THR A 256 -12.13 -10.40 -7.68
C THR A 256 -11.18 -9.57 -6.80
N LEU A 257 -11.58 -8.35 -6.42
CA LEU A 257 -10.78 -7.49 -5.55
C LEU A 257 -10.56 -8.15 -4.18
N LYS A 258 -11.61 -8.73 -3.59
CA LYS A 258 -11.54 -9.45 -2.30
C LYS A 258 -10.62 -10.67 -2.38
N GLU A 259 -10.73 -11.47 -3.44
CA GLU A 259 -9.83 -12.62 -3.66
C GLU A 259 -8.38 -12.20 -3.82
N ASN A 260 -8.15 -11.08 -4.52
CA ASN A 260 -6.81 -10.55 -4.71
C ASN A 260 -6.19 -10.10 -3.39
N VAL A 261 -6.94 -9.45 -2.49
CA VAL A 261 -6.42 -9.01 -1.18
C VAL A 261 -5.75 -10.15 -0.43
N GLU A 262 -6.34 -11.35 -0.41
CA GLU A 262 -5.76 -12.53 0.25
C GLU A 262 -4.45 -13.00 -0.39
N LYS A 263 -4.33 -12.87 -1.72
CA LYS A 263 -3.12 -13.25 -2.45
C LYS A 263 -2.01 -12.20 -2.36
N LEU A 264 -2.36 -10.94 -2.16
CA LEU A 264 -1.39 -9.85 -2.09
C LEU A 264 -0.63 -9.83 -0.74
N LYS A 265 -1.17 -10.47 0.30
CA LYS A 265 -0.63 -10.48 1.66
C LYS A 265 0.86 -10.81 1.82
N PRO A 266 1.41 -11.81 1.11
CA PRO A 266 2.83 -12.18 1.24
C PRO A 266 3.75 -11.36 0.32
N LEU A 267 3.23 -10.44 -0.50
CA LEU A 267 4.03 -9.68 -1.46
C LEU A 267 4.73 -8.48 -0.81
N ASP A 268 5.73 -7.94 -1.52
CA ASP A 268 6.29 -6.64 -1.15
C ASP A 268 5.21 -5.56 -1.15
N TYR A 269 5.35 -4.58 -0.26
CA TYR A 269 4.34 -3.55 -0.07
C TYR A 269 4.08 -2.74 -1.36
N GLN A 270 5.13 -2.42 -2.12
CA GLN A 270 4.99 -1.62 -3.34
C GLN A 270 4.46 -2.48 -4.49
N GLU A 271 4.74 -3.78 -4.49
CA GLU A 271 4.09 -4.71 -5.42
C GLU A 271 2.59 -4.82 -5.17
N LEU A 272 2.18 -4.94 -3.89
CA LEU A 272 0.78 -4.97 -3.48
C LEU A 272 0.05 -3.72 -3.96
N ARG A 273 0.61 -2.54 -3.68
CA ARG A 273 -0.01 -1.25 -4.05
C ARG A 273 -0.16 -1.11 -5.55
N ALA A 274 0.88 -1.41 -6.31
CA ALA A 274 0.85 -1.33 -7.76
C ALA A 274 -0.22 -2.27 -8.36
N LEU A 275 -0.30 -3.52 -7.88
CA LEU A 275 -1.32 -4.48 -8.31
C LEU A 275 -2.74 -4.03 -7.95
N HIS A 276 -2.92 -3.52 -6.73
CA HIS A 276 -4.21 -3.05 -6.25
C HIS A 276 -4.68 -1.83 -7.04
N TYR A 277 -3.81 -0.82 -7.18
CA TYR A 277 -4.10 0.40 -7.92
C TYR A 277 -4.36 0.13 -9.41
N THR A 278 -3.57 -0.74 -10.05
CA THR A 278 -3.83 -1.16 -11.45
C THR A 278 -5.24 -1.70 -11.63
N ASN A 279 -5.73 -2.51 -10.68
CA ASN A 279 -7.08 -3.05 -10.72
C ASN A 279 -8.16 -1.99 -10.49
N LEU A 280 -7.94 -1.05 -9.56
CA LEU A 280 -8.87 0.06 -9.34
C LEU A 280 -8.93 1.00 -10.55
N LEU A 281 -7.79 1.28 -11.19
CA LEU A 281 -7.71 2.04 -12.44
C LEU A 281 -8.46 1.33 -13.57
N ARG A 282 -8.28 0.01 -13.72
CA ARG A 282 -9.06 -0.79 -14.69
C ARG A 282 -10.56 -0.70 -14.41
N GLY A 283 -10.97 -0.84 -13.14
CA GLY A 283 -12.36 -0.70 -12.73
C GLY A 283 -12.93 0.70 -13.00
N LEU A 284 -12.15 1.76 -12.79
CA LEU A 284 -12.55 3.13 -13.08
C LEU A 284 -12.90 3.26 -14.57
N LEU A 285 -12.07 2.65 -15.41
CA LEU A 285 -12.23 2.62 -16.86
C LEU A 285 -13.29 1.59 -17.34
N GLY A 286 -13.96 0.89 -16.43
CA GLY A 286 -14.98 -0.11 -16.79
C GLY A 286 -14.41 -1.41 -17.37
N LEU A 287 -13.09 -1.62 -17.25
CA LEU A 287 -12.44 -2.87 -17.59
C LEU A 287 -12.57 -3.86 -16.43
N ARG A 288 -12.67 -5.14 -16.78
CA ARG A 288 -12.66 -6.23 -15.79
C ARG A 288 -11.37 -6.23 -14.99
N LEU A 289 -11.50 -6.41 -13.68
CA LEU A 289 -10.35 -6.59 -12.80
C LEU A 289 -9.61 -7.89 -13.13
N LEU A 290 -8.30 -7.87 -12.97
CA LEU A 290 -7.40 -8.97 -13.21
C LEU A 290 -7.19 -9.77 -11.93
N ARG A 291 -7.25 -11.10 -12.03
CA ARG A 291 -6.89 -11.98 -10.92
C ARG A 291 -5.39 -11.96 -10.70
N VAL A 292 -4.97 -11.83 -9.45
CA VAL A 292 -3.55 -11.96 -9.09
C VAL A 292 -3.13 -13.42 -9.28
N ASP A 293 -2.06 -13.61 -10.06
CA ASP A 293 -1.36 -14.88 -10.26
C ASP A 293 0.02 -14.80 -9.60
N LEU A 294 0.17 -15.51 -8.48
CA LEU A 294 1.42 -15.52 -7.71
C LEU A 294 2.60 -16.10 -8.50
N LYS A 295 2.36 -16.94 -9.52
CA LYS A 295 3.42 -17.43 -10.40
C LYS A 295 3.90 -16.35 -11.35
N LEU A 296 2.99 -15.49 -11.84
CA LEU A 296 3.38 -14.28 -12.58
C LEU A 296 4.12 -13.31 -11.65
N CYS A 297 3.70 -13.11 -10.40
CA CYS A 297 4.46 -12.28 -9.45
C CYS A 297 5.89 -12.81 -9.25
N ALA A 298 6.05 -14.13 -9.11
CA ALA A 298 7.36 -14.76 -8.96
C ALA A 298 8.24 -14.59 -10.22
N ALA A 299 7.67 -14.79 -11.42
CA ALA A 299 8.36 -14.58 -12.69
C ALA A 299 8.78 -13.11 -12.89
N SER A 300 7.87 -12.17 -12.61
CA SER A 300 8.14 -10.73 -12.62
C SER A 300 9.25 -10.35 -11.66
N ARG A 301 9.23 -10.86 -10.42
CA ARG A 301 10.24 -10.53 -9.40
C ARG A 301 11.60 -11.08 -9.78
N TYR A 302 11.63 -12.27 -10.38
CA TYR A 302 12.86 -12.83 -10.93
C TYR A 302 13.47 -11.92 -12.01
N HIS A 303 12.66 -11.41 -12.95
CA HIS A 303 13.15 -10.50 -13.99
C HIS A 303 13.64 -9.17 -13.42
N SER A 304 12.87 -8.55 -12.51
CA SER A 304 13.30 -7.33 -11.82
C SER A 304 14.61 -7.52 -11.06
N LYS A 305 14.76 -8.64 -10.34
CA LYS A 305 16.01 -8.98 -9.66
C LYS A 305 17.15 -9.17 -10.65
N GLN A 306 16.90 -9.80 -11.79
CA GLN A 306 17.92 -10.01 -12.79
C GLN A 306 18.39 -8.69 -13.42
N MET A 307 17.46 -7.80 -13.78
CA MET A 307 17.76 -6.45 -14.27
C MET A 307 18.58 -5.66 -13.25
N ASN A 308 18.22 -5.76 -11.96
CA ASN A 308 18.94 -5.11 -10.86
C ASN A 308 20.35 -5.67 -10.66
N ASP A 309 20.49 -6.99 -10.53
CA ASP A 309 21.77 -7.66 -10.23
C ASP A 309 22.78 -7.56 -11.38
N ARG A 310 22.31 -7.36 -12.62
CA ARG A 310 23.14 -7.33 -13.84
C ARG A 310 23.18 -5.97 -14.54
N ASP A 311 22.55 -4.95 -13.96
CA ASP A 311 22.45 -3.57 -14.47
C ASP A 311 22.10 -3.49 -15.97
N TYR A 312 20.96 -4.08 -16.34
CA TYR A 312 20.36 -3.90 -17.66
C TYR A 312 18.86 -3.61 -17.53
N PHE A 313 18.28 -3.00 -18.57
CA PHE A 313 16.86 -2.68 -18.61
C PHE A 313 16.29 -3.05 -19.98
N ASP A 314 15.74 -4.26 -20.08
CA ASP A 314 15.22 -4.82 -21.32
C ASP A 314 14.17 -5.91 -21.02
N HIS A 315 13.20 -6.07 -21.92
CA HIS A 315 12.25 -7.19 -21.90
C HIS A 315 12.96 -8.53 -22.15
N ILE A 316 14.06 -8.51 -22.91
CA ILE A 316 14.85 -9.68 -23.26
C ILE A 316 15.91 -9.94 -22.20
N SER A 317 15.74 -11.04 -21.48
CA SER A 317 16.71 -11.55 -20.53
C SER A 317 17.89 -12.23 -21.23
N PRO A 318 19.13 -12.05 -20.74
CA PRO A 318 20.29 -12.80 -21.23
C PRO A 318 20.36 -14.26 -20.76
N VAL A 319 19.38 -14.76 -19.98
CA VAL A 319 19.39 -16.14 -19.45
C VAL A 319 18.73 -17.11 -20.42
N GLU A 320 19.47 -18.17 -20.79
CA GLU A 320 19.01 -19.25 -21.67
C GLU A 320 17.71 -19.89 -21.14
N GLY A 321 16.69 -19.98 -22.00
CA GLY A 321 15.38 -20.55 -21.65
C GLY A 321 14.51 -19.67 -20.73
N MET A 322 14.89 -18.40 -20.53
CA MET A 322 14.13 -17.38 -19.79
C MET A 322 14.20 -16.01 -20.50
N LYS A 323 14.54 -15.99 -21.79
CA LYS A 323 14.83 -14.76 -22.56
C LYS A 323 13.60 -13.88 -22.66
N THR A 324 12.45 -14.45 -23.01
CA THR A 324 11.21 -13.68 -23.22
C THR A 324 10.28 -13.73 -22.01
N PRO A 325 9.32 -12.79 -21.87
CA PRO A 325 8.30 -12.86 -20.81
C PRO A 325 7.53 -14.19 -20.82
N TRP A 326 7.23 -14.74 -22.00
CA TRP A 326 6.56 -16.03 -22.16
C TRP A 326 7.41 -17.21 -21.67
N GLU A 327 8.71 -17.21 -21.97
CA GLU A 327 9.64 -18.22 -21.46
C GLU A 327 9.75 -18.15 -19.93
N ARG A 328 9.86 -16.93 -19.37
CA ARG A 328 9.86 -16.72 -17.92
C ARG A 328 8.57 -17.27 -17.29
N ALA A 329 7.40 -16.85 -17.78
CA ALA A 329 6.12 -17.34 -17.28
C ALA A 329 6.04 -18.88 -17.31
N ASN A 330 6.44 -19.49 -18.42
CA ASN A 330 6.43 -20.94 -18.59
C ASN A 330 7.34 -21.64 -17.58
N LYS A 331 8.53 -21.09 -17.30
CA LYS A 331 9.44 -21.63 -16.27
C LYS A 331 8.86 -21.58 -14.86
N PHE A 332 8.00 -20.61 -14.56
CA PHE A 332 7.25 -20.53 -13.30
C PHE A 332 5.92 -21.30 -13.33
N GLY A 333 5.63 -22.03 -14.41
CA GLY A 333 4.44 -22.88 -14.53
C GLY A 333 3.14 -22.11 -14.73
N THR A 334 3.20 -20.99 -15.45
CA THR A 334 2.06 -20.17 -15.91
C THR A 334 2.29 -19.66 -17.33
N THR A 335 1.37 -18.86 -17.87
CA THR A 335 1.48 -18.23 -19.20
C THR A 335 1.36 -16.72 -19.08
N ALA A 336 2.05 -16.01 -19.98
CA ALA A 336 1.96 -14.56 -20.12
C ALA A 336 1.35 -14.15 -21.46
N SER A 337 0.76 -12.97 -21.51
CA SER A 337 0.20 -12.31 -22.70
C SER A 337 0.66 -10.85 -22.84
N GLY A 338 1.45 -10.32 -21.90
CA GLY A 338 2.04 -8.99 -21.98
C GLY A 338 3.04 -8.72 -20.85
N GLU A 339 3.88 -7.70 -21.02
CA GLU A 339 4.82 -7.24 -20.01
C GLU A 339 5.01 -5.72 -20.06
N ASN A 340 5.01 -5.08 -18.90
CA ASN A 340 5.55 -3.73 -18.71
C ASN A 340 6.74 -3.79 -17.75
N ILE A 341 7.78 -3.00 -18.01
CA ILE A 341 8.94 -2.84 -17.13
C ILE A 341 9.12 -1.37 -16.76
N PHE A 342 9.68 -1.11 -15.58
CA PHE A 342 9.98 0.24 -15.11
C PHE A 342 11.29 0.25 -14.32
N ARG A 343 12.08 1.32 -14.43
CA ARG A 343 13.28 1.58 -13.62
C ARG A 343 13.28 3.04 -13.15
N GLY A 344 13.72 3.27 -11.91
CA GLY A 344 14.06 4.60 -11.39
C GLY A 344 13.04 5.20 -10.42
N LEU A 345 11.96 4.47 -10.12
CA LEU A 345 11.00 4.82 -9.08
C LEU A 345 10.89 3.69 -8.07
N THR A 346 10.37 4.05 -6.90
CA THR A 346 10.17 3.13 -5.78
C THR A 346 8.76 3.20 -5.21
N ASP A 347 7.92 4.11 -5.68
CA ASP A 347 6.50 4.08 -5.36
C ASP A 347 5.75 3.27 -6.43
N GLY A 348 5.02 2.23 -5.99
CA GLY A 348 4.30 1.35 -6.90
C GLY A 348 3.12 2.02 -7.63
N ILE A 349 2.52 3.06 -7.04
CA ILE A 349 1.44 3.83 -7.68
C ILE A 349 2.04 4.72 -8.77
N GLU A 350 3.15 5.43 -8.48
CA GLU A 350 3.84 6.25 -9.49
C GLU A 350 4.36 5.42 -10.66
N VAL A 351 4.80 4.18 -10.42
CA VAL A 351 5.18 3.25 -11.51
C VAL A 351 3.98 2.92 -12.41
N VAL A 352 2.80 2.70 -11.83
CA VAL A 352 1.57 2.43 -12.60
C VAL A 352 1.12 3.67 -13.38
N GLU A 353 1.25 4.86 -12.80
CA GLU A 353 1.03 6.14 -13.49
C GLU A 353 2.00 6.30 -14.67
N GLY A 354 3.29 6.04 -14.46
CA GLY A 354 4.28 6.09 -15.54
C GLY A 354 4.02 5.08 -16.67
N TRP A 355 3.46 3.91 -16.35
CA TRP A 355 2.98 2.98 -17.38
C TRP A 355 1.72 3.47 -18.08
N PHE A 356 0.80 4.14 -17.38
CA PHE A 356 -0.39 4.71 -17.98
C PHE A 356 -0.04 5.82 -18.98
N ASP A 357 0.99 6.62 -18.69
CA ASP A 357 1.41 7.74 -19.54
C ASP A 357 2.25 7.32 -20.75
N SER A 358 2.71 6.06 -20.78
CA SER A 358 3.58 5.52 -21.83
C SER A 358 2.78 4.71 -22.86
N PRO A 359 2.81 5.06 -24.16
CA PRO A 359 1.93 4.44 -25.17
C PRO A 359 1.96 2.91 -25.24
N GLY A 360 3.14 2.29 -25.21
CA GLY A 360 3.26 0.83 -25.26
C GLY A 360 2.72 0.16 -23.99
N HIS A 361 3.03 0.75 -22.83
CA HIS A 361 2.60 0.24 -21.53
C HIS A 361 1.10 0.45 -21.28
N HIS A 362 0.55 1.59 -21.75
CA HIS A 362 -0.88 1.92 -21.69
C HIS A 362 -1.71 0.86 -22.40
N ARG A 363 -1.31 0.43 -23.61
CA ARG A 363 -2.00 -0.64 -24.36
C ARG A 363 -2.09 -1.93 -23.56
N ASN A 364 -1.00 -2.34 -22.91
CA ASN A 364 -0.98 -3.53 -22.06
C ASN A 364 -1.92 -3.37 -20.84
N MET A 365 -1.94 -2.20 -20.21
CA MET A 365 -2.83 -1.93 -19.06
C MET A 365 -4.31 -1.98 -19.42
N MET A 366 -4.68 -1.59 -20.64
CA MET A 366 -6.07 -1.64 -21.14
C MET A 366 -6.41 -2.95 -21.85
N GLY A 367 -5.42 -3.81 -22.09
CA GLY A 367 -5.57 -5.04 -22.85
C GLY A 367 -6.52 -6.06 -22.22
N LYS A 368 -6.94 -7.02 -23.05
CA LYS A 368 -7.83 -8.14 -22.70
C LYS A 368 -7.05 -9.26 -22.01
N HIS A 369 -6.65 -9.00 -20.78
CA HIS A 369 -6.00 -9.96 -19.89
C HIS A 369 -6.99 -10.49 -18.83
N THR A 370 -6.68 -11.63 -18.22
CA THR A 370 -7.46 -12.20 -17.11
C THR A 370 -6.64 -12.34 -15.83
N ARG A 371 -5.32 -12.32 -15.94
CA ARG A 371 -4.38 -12.45 -14.83
C ARG A 371 -3.33 -11.35 -14.85
N ILE A 372 -2.81 -11.02 -13.66
CA ILE A 372 -1.73 -10.06 -13.47
C ILE A 372 -0.77 -10.59 -12.40
N GLY A 373 0.52 -10.32 -12.58
CA GLY A 373 1.51 -10.48 -11.52
C GLY A 373 2.58 -9.40 -11.64
N LEU A 374 3.06 -8.94 -10.50
CA LEU A 374 4.03 -7.85 -10.43
C LEU A 374 5.13 -8.21 -9.45
N GLY A 375 6.34 -7.80 -9.80
CA GLY A 375 7.52 -8.13 -9.02
C GLY A 375 8.56 -7.01 -9.07
N ARG A 376 9.22 -6.78 -7.93
CA ARG A 376 10.15 -5.69 -7.74
C ARG A 376 11.51 -6.15 -7.21
N SER A 377 12.58 -5.46 -7.60
CA SER A 377 13.89 -5.50 -6.95
C SER A 377 14.57 -4.14 -7.05
N GLY A 378 14.98 -3.53 -5.94
CA GLY A 378 15.56 -2.17 -5.97
C GLY A 378 14.58 -1.17 -6.58
N GLU A 379 14.99 -0.44 -7.61
CA GLU A 379 14.16 0.49 -8.39
C GLU A 379 13.51 -0.14 -9.64
N TYR A 380 13.64 -1.47 -9.80
CA TYR A 380 13.14 -2.19 -10.97
C TYR A 380 11.80 -2.84 -10.68
N PHE A 381 10.83 -2.62 -11.57
CA PHE A 381 9.51 -3.23 -11.56
C PHE A 381 9.25 -3.96 -12.87
N THR A 382 8.58 -5.10 -12.76
CA THR A 382 8.07 -5.86 -13.89
C THR A 382 6.61 -6.19 -13.58
N MET A 383 5.69 -5.84 -14.48
CA MET A 383 4.31 -6.31 -14.49
C MET A 383 4.14 -7.28 -15.66
N MET A 384 3.77 -8.52 -15.35
CA MET A 384 3.41 -9.52 -16.36
C MET A 384 1.91 -9.74 -16.34
N LEU A 385 1.32 -9.79 -17.53
CA LEU A 385 -0.10 -10.01 -17.75
C LEU A 385 -0.30 -11.43 -18.29
N GLY A 386 -1.43 -12.06 -18.00
CA GLY A 386 -1.76 -13.41 -18.44
C GLY A 386 -3.19 -13.51 -18.95
N GLN A 387 -3.45 -14.54 -19.74
CA GLN A 387 -4.76 -14.90 -20.25
C GLN A 387 -4.98 -16.39 -20.00
N ASP A 388 -6.21 -16.77 -19.65
CA ASP A 388 -6.62 -18.17 -19.46
C ASP A 388 -6.96 -18.87 -20.78
#